data_AF-A0A2V6I6Q2-F1
#
_entry.id   AF-A0A2V6I6Q2-F1
#
_cell.length_a   1.000
_cell.length_b   1.000
_cell.length_c   1.000
_cell.angle_alpha   90.00
_cell.angle_beta   90.00
_cell.angle_gamma   90.00
#
_symmetry.space_group_name_H-M   'P 1'
#
loop_
_entity.id
_entity.type
_entity.pdbx_description
1 polymer ?
#
loop_
_entity_poly.entity_id
_entity_poly.type
_entity_poly.pdbx_seq_one_letter_code
_entity_poly.pdbx_strand_id
1 'polypeptide(L)'
;QVDQLFDPKTNLEAGSWYLRRALDHWQNESEPLPFALAEYNAGASRVQRWVGAGGITTSQFVGNIDFPGTRKYVQSILDRYAFYKKRGRM
;
A
#
# COMPACT_ATOMS: atom_id res chain seq x y z
N GLN A 1 -23.24 6.70 8.01
CA GLN A 1 -23.78 7.10 6.68
C GLN A 1 -22.60 7.41 5.77
N VAL A 2 -22.71 7.28 4.44
CA VAL A 2 -21.59 7.54 3.50
C VAL A 2 -21.03 8.96 3.67
N ASP A 3 -21.87 9.91 4.05
CA ASP A 3 -21.50 11.31 4.26
C ASP A 3 -20.40 11.51 5.31
N GLN A 4 -20.28 10.59 6.27
CA GLN A 4 -19.22 10.62 7.28
C GLN A 4 -17.82 10.39 6.68
N LEU A 5 -17.71 9.79 5.48
CA LEU A 5 -16.43 9.61 4.80
C LEU A 5 -15.83 10.94 4.30
N PHE A 6 -16.63 12.00 4.21
CA PHE A 6 -16.16 13.33 3.85
C PHE A 6 -15.72 14.15 5.06
N ASP A 7 -15.99 13.69 6.30
CA ASP A 7 -15.41 14.28 7.50
C ASP A 7 -13.90 13.93 7.56
N PRO A 8 -13.00 14.93 7.62
CA PRO A 8 -11.55 14.68 7.57
C PRO A 8 -11.04 13.75 8.66
N LYS A 9 -11.57 13.86 9.89
CA LYS A 9 -11.14 13.02 11.01
C LYS A 9 -11.53 11.57 10.76
N THR A 10 -12.79 11.33 10.44
CA THR A 10 -13.33 10.00 10.16
C THR A 10 -12.63 9.37 8.95
N ASN A 11 -12.36 10.16 7.91
CA ASN A 11 -11.63 9.70 6.72
C ASN A 11 -10.21 9.25 7.07
N LEU A 12 -9.48 10.04 7.87
CA LEU A 12 -8.13 9.71 8.32
C LEU A 12 -8.10 8.45 9.19
N GLU A 13 -9.03 8.32 10.13
CA GLU A 13 -9.14 7.14 10.98
C GLU A 13 -9.42 5.88 10.16
N ALA A 14 -10.41 5.93 9.27
CA ALA A 14 -10.75 4.80 8.39
C ALA A 14 -9.60 4.44 7.44
N GLY A 15 -8.99 5.44 6.80
CA GLY A 15 -7.86 5.24 5.89
C GLY A 15 -6.64 4.66 6.61
N SER A 16 -6.32 5.15 7.81
CA SER A 16 -5.19 4.66 8.61
C SER A 16 -5.42 3.24 9.10
N TRP A 17 -6.64 2.93 9.55
CA TRP A 17 -7.01 1.57 9.93
C TRP A 17 -6.92 0.62 8.73
N TYR A 18 -7.42 1.03 7.56
CA TYR A 18 -7.40 0.21 6.36
C TYR A 18 -5.96 -0.04 5.86
N LEU A 19 -5.09 0.98 5.93
CA LEU A 19 -3.67 0.81 5.64
C LEU A 19 -2.98 -0.13 6.63
N ARG A 20 -3.28 0.00 7.93
CA ARG A 20 -2.73 -0.89 8.95
C ARG A 20 -3.13 -2.34 8.71
N ARG A 21 -4.39 -2.59 8.39
CA ARG A 21 -4.89 -3.92 8.02
C ARG A 21 -4.11 -4.52 6.85
N ALA A 22 -3.84 -3.73 5.81
CA ALA A 22 -3.05 -4.19 4.67
C ALA A 22 -1.59 -4.50 5.08
N LEU A 23 -0.98 -3.69 5.95
CA LEU A 23 0.35 -3.96 6.50
C LEU A 23 0.39 -5.27 7.29
N ASP A 24 -0.61 -5.52 8.13
CA ASP A 24 -0.72 -6.77 8.90
C ASP A 24 -0.93 -7.98 7.98
N HIS A 25 -1.66 -7.83 6.87
CA HIS A 25 -1.85 -8.89 5.88
C HIS A 25 -0.53 -9.34 5.23
N TRP A 26 0.38 -8.39 4.95
CA TRP A 26 1.65 -8.65 4.27
C TRP A 26 2.86 -8.68 5.20
N GLN A 27 2.67 -8.74 6.53
CA GLN A 27 3.73 -8.63 7.53
C GLN A 27 4.84 -9.71 7.42
N ASN A 28 4.56 -10.81 6.74
CA ASN A 28 5.51 -11.91 6.53
C ASN A 28 6.42 -11.70 5.32
N GLU A 29 6.13 -10.73 4.45
CA GLU A 29 7.03 -10.33 3.37
C GLU A 29 8.22 -9.56 3.93
N SER A 30 9.40 -9.71 3.32
CA SER A 30 10.61 -9.01 3.76
C SER A 30 10.46 -7.49 3.71
N GLU A 31 9.66 -6.98 2.78
CA GLU A 31 9.30 -5.57 2.64
C GLU A 31 7.78 -5.44 2.48
N PRO A 32 7.01 -5.29 3.56
CA PRO A 32 5.54 -5.33 3.50
C PRO A 32 4.89 -4.10 2.84
N LEU A 33 5.59 -2.96 2.85
CA LEU A 33 5.01 -1.67 2.46
C LEU A 33 4.53 -1.59 1.00
N PRO A 34 5.29 -2.05 -0.01
CA PRO A 34 4.84 -2.04 -1.41
C PRO A 34 3.57 -2.88 -1.64
N PHE A 35 3.47 -4.04 -0.99
CA PHE A 35 2.29 -4.92 -1.08
C PHE A 35 1.07 -4.27 -0.41
N ALA A 36 1.24 -3.70 0.78
CA ALA A 36 0.17 -3.01 1.50
C ALA A 36 -0.35 -1.78 0.73
N LEU A 37 0.53 -1.00 0.10
CA LEU A 37 0.14 0.13 -0.74
C LEU A 37 -0.60 -0.31 -2.00
N ALA A 38 -0.15 -1.40 -2.62
CA ALA A 38 -0.83 -1.98 -3.78
C ALA A 38 -2.23 -2.50 -3.38
N GLU A 39 -2.38 -3.13 -2.21
CA GLU A 39 -3.66 -3.60 -1.69
C GLU A 39 -4.60 -2.44 -1.37
N TYR A 40 -4.09 -1.39 -0.73
CA TYR A 40 -4.84 -0.18 -0.43
C TYR A 40 -5.44 0.44 -1.71
N ASN A 41 -4.69 0.43 -2.81
CA ASN A 41 -5.10 1.03 -4.08
C ASN A 41 -5.93 0.09 -4.98
N ALA A 42 -5.57 -1.19 -5.04
CA ALA A 42 -6.07 -2.12 -6.06
C ALA A 42 -6.83 -3.33 -5.48
N GLY A 43 -6.85 -3.49 -4.16
CA GLY A 43 -7.52 -4.58 -3.44
C GLY A 43 -6.66 -5.85 -3.31
N ALA A 44 -6.88 -6.58 -2.22
CA ALA A 44 -6.08 -7.73 -1.82
C ALA A 44 -6.02 -8.85 -2.88
N SER A 45 -7.15 -9.15 -3.53
CA SER A 45 -7.23 -10.21 -4.54
C SER A 45 -6.32 -9.97 -5.75
N ARG A 46 -6.09 -8.70 -6.12
CA ARG A 46 -5.16 -8.36 -7.21
C ARG A 46 -3.72 -8.53 -6.77
N VAL A 47 -3.39 -8.09 -5.55
CA VAL A 47 -2.06 -8.27 -4.99
C VAL A 47 -1.71 -9.75 -4.88
N GLN A 48 -2.62 -10.59 -4.40
CA GLN A 48 -2.44 -12.06 -4.38
C GLN A 48 -2.14 -12.63 -5.77
N ARG A 49 -2.83 -12.15 -6.82
CA ARG A 49 -2.54 -12.56 -8.21
C ARG A 49 -1.13 -12.13 -8.66
N TRP A 50 -0.69 -10.92 -8.32
CA TRP A 50 0.64 -10.42 -8.68
C TRP A 50 1.77 -11.10 -7.88
N VAL A 51 1.46 -11.55 -6.66
CA VAL A 51 2.36 -12.37 -5.83
C VAL A 51 2.49 -13.80 -6.35
N GLY A 52 1.41 -14.35 -6.90
CA GLY A 52 1.40 -15.71 -7.44
C GLY A 52 1.59 -16.73 -6.32
N ALA A 53 2.55 -17.65 -6.48
CA ALA A 53 2.84 -18.69 -5.49
C ALA A 53 3.67 -18.20 -4.28
N GLY A 54 4.00 -16.92 -4.21
CA GLY A 54 4.82 -16.33 -3.13
C GLY A 54 6.33 -16.44 -3.40
N GLY A 55 7.12 -15.97 -2.43
CA GLY A 55 8.59 -16.03 -2.49
C GLY A 55 9.23 -15.09 -3.51
N ILE A 56 8.50 -14.06 -3.95
CA ILE A 56 9.00 -13.07 -4.91
C ILE A 56 9.64 -11.89 -4.19
N THR A 57 10.65 -11.29 -4.82
CA THR A 57 11.23 -10.03 -4.35
C THR A 57 10.27 -8.86 -4.58
N THR A 58 10.45 -7.76 -3.83
CA THR A 58 9.73 -6.50 -4.07
C THR A 58 9.81 -6.03 -5.52
N SER A 59 11.00 -6.13 -6.14
CA SER A 59 11.20 -5.71 -7.53
C SER A 59 10.38 -6.55 -8.51
N GLN A 60 10.36 -7.88 -8.32
CA GLN A 60 9.52 -8.78 -9.10
C GLN A 60 8.04 -8.49 -8.88
N PHE A 61 7.62 -8.27 -7.63
CA PHE A 61 6.25 -7.90 -7.30
C PHE A 61 5.81 -6.62 -8.05
N VAL A 62 6.59 -5.54 -7.97
CA VAL A 62 6.29 -4.27 -8.66
C VAL A 62 6.26 -4.45 -10.18
N GLY A 63 7.13 -5.31 -10.73
CA GLY A 63 7.11 -5.71 -12.14
C GLY A 63 5.81 -6.42 -12.55
N ASN A 64 5.28 -7.26 -11.68
CA ASN A 64 4.05 -8.03 -11.91
C ASN A 64 2.76 -7.21 -11.83
N ILE A 65 2.79 -6.01 -11.22
CA ILE A 65 1.62 -5.12 -11.16
C ILE A 65 1.21 -4.73 -12.58
N ASP A 66 0.15 -5.34 -13.12
CA ASP A 66 -0.31 -5.10 -14.49
C ASP A 66 -1.11 -3.80 -14.64
N PHE A 67 -1.42 -3.12 -13.53
CA PHE A 67 -2.10 -1.82 -13.51
C PHE A 67 -1.08 -0.68 -13.46
N PRO A 68 -0.86 0.06 -14.57
CA PRO A 68 0.17 1.11 -14.61
C PRO A 68 -0.08 2.22 -13.58
N GLY A 69 -1.35 2.55 -13.32
CA GLY A 69 -1.75 3.52 -12.30
C GLY A 69 -1.37 3.08 -10.88
N THR A 70 -1.61 1.81 -10.54
CA THR A 70 -1.22 1.24 -9.25
C THR A 70 0.29 1.19 -9.09
N ARG A 71 1.03 0.80 -10.13
CA ARG A 71 2.50 0.81 -10.10
C ARG A 71 3.05 2.21 -9.82
N LYS A 72 2.52 3.22 -10.52
CA LYS A 72 2.88 4.63 -10.30
C LYS A 72 2.49 5.11 -8.90
N TYR A 73 1.33 4.71 -8.39
CA TYR A 73 0.88 5.03 -7.04
C TYR A 73 1.85 4.51 -5.99
N VAL A 74 2.20 3.21 -6.04
CA VAL A 74 3.13 2.58 -5.09
C VAL A 74 4.47 3.32 -5.09
N GLN A 75 5.10 3.50 -6.25
CA GLN A 75 6.38 4.20 -6.35
C GLN A 75 6.30 5.62 -5.78
N SER A 76 5.26 6.37 -6.15
CA SER A 76 5.10 7.77 -5.74
C SER A 76 4.88 7.91 -4.24
N ILE A 77 4.19 6.98 -3.59
CA ILE A 77 4.02 7.00 -2.12
C ILE A 77 5.30 6.59 -1.41
N LEU A 78 6.05 5.60 -1.91
CA LEU A 78 7.35 5.23 -1.35
C LEU A 78 8.35 6.39 -1.40
N ASP A 79 8.39 7.13 -2.52
CA ASP A 79 9.25 8.30 -2.67
C ASP A 79 8.87 9.41 -1.67
N ARG A 80 7.57 9.70 -1.53
CA ARG A 80 7.07 10.66 -0.53
C ARG A 80 7.37 10.20 0.89
N TYR A 81 7.17 8.92 1.19
CA TYR A 81 7.46 8.36 2.51
C TYR A 81 8.95 8.52 2.84
N ALA A 82 9.85 8.23 1.91
CA ALA A 82 11.28 8.45 2.08
C ALA A 82 11.61 9.94 2.29
N PHE A 83 10.99 10.84 1.54
CA PHE A 83 11.13 12.29 1.70
C PHE A 83 10.68 12.76 3.09
N TYR A 84 9.47 12.37 3.53
CA TYR A 84 8.93 12.74 4.83
C TYR A 84 9.70 12.08 5.98
N LYS A 85 10.17 10.84 5.85
CA LYS A 85 10.99 10.17 6.87
C LYS A 85 12.33 10.86 7.09
N LYS A 86 12.96 11.39 6.04
CA LYS A 86 14.21 12.16 6.13
C LYS A 86 14.03 13.53 6.79
N ARG A 87 12.89 14.19 6.54
CA ARG A 87 12.59 15.54 7.04
C ARG A 87 11.83 15.56 8.37
N GLY A 88 11.13 14.48 8.67
CA GLY A 88 10.27 14.29 9.83
C GLY A 88 10.97 13.66 11.04
N ARG A 89 12.30 13.62 11.06
CA ARG A 89 13.03 13.71 12.34
C ARG A 89 12.93 15.17 12.80
N MET A 90 11.75 15.57 13.25
CA MET A 90 11.60 16.66 14.22
C MET A 90 11.66 16.03 15.61
#